data_AF-A0A239AG61-F1
#
_entry.id   AF-A0A239AG61-F1
#
_cell.length_a   1.000
_cell.length_b   1.000
_cell.length_c   1.000
_cell.angle_alpha   90.00
_cell.angle_beta   90.00
_cell.angle_gamma   90.00
#
_symmetry.space_group_name_H-M   'P 1'
#
loop_
_entity.id
_entity.type
_entity.pdbx_description
1 polymer ?
#
loop_
_entity_poly.entity_id
_entity_poly.type
_entity_poly.pdbx_seq_one_letter_code
_entity_poly.pdbx_strand_id
1 'polypeptide(L)'
;MSHTFVGMPAFPDAAKVALVDTQLRRNLAHATKVIRTKRNGVVGELDDWQELRLAGAAIKDRALRHLPDYLEQFEAAATAAGATVHWARDGDEANQLVAELVRQAGADEVVKVKSMATQEMGMNEALAEEGIAALETDLAELIVQLNDDLPSHILVPAIHRNRAEIREIFLREMPSAPPDLTDEPRMLAGAARQHLRRKFMSAKVGISGANFAVAETGTLVVVESEGNGRMCLTLPETLISVVGVEKIVPTFADLEVFLQLLPRSSTGERMNPYTSMWTGVTPGDGPQAVHIVLVDNGRTRALADPVGRQVLRCIRCSACLNFCPVYERTGGHAYGSVYPGPIGAVLNPLLNGVDAGPVEKSLPYASSLCGRCFEVCPVRIDIPDLLVHLRGKVVDSTRDRSVPTAEMLGMRAAAWTFDKPGRLSAVQRLAGLGRRMLGEQRTSLGPVPFGAASKWSRARDIPLPPKESFRQWWHRTRGKGGAA
;
A
#
# COMPACT_ATOMS: atom_id res chain seq x y z
N MET A 1 -19.65 -7.91 14.84
CA MET A 1 -18.70 -8.29 13.78
C MET A 1 -17.87 -7.07 13.52
N SER A 2 -16.54 -7.20 13.56
CA SER A 2 -15.67 -6.07 13.32
C SER A 2 -15.78 -5.60 11.87
N HIS A 3 -15.54 -4.31 11.62
CA HIS A 3 -15.51 -3.78 10.25
C HIS A 3 -14.43 -4.48 9.41
N THR A 4 -14.75 -4.85 8.17
CA THR A 4 -13.79 -5.45 7.22
C THR A 4 -13.76 -4.71 5.88
N PHE A 5 -12.69 -4.90 5.10
CA PHE A 5 -12.61 -4.37 3.74
C PHE A 5 -13.42 -5.17 2.71
N VAL A 6 -13.97 -6.32 3.10
CA VAL A 6 -14.77 -7.18 2.21
C VAL A 6 -16.06 -6.45 1.82
N GLY A 7 -16.37 -6.44 0.52
CA GLY A 7 -17.59 -5.79 0.00
C GLY A 7 -17.47 -4.27 -0.20
N MET A 8 -16.29 -3.69 -0.01
CA MET A 8 -16.04 -2.27 -0.31
C MET A 8 -16.31 -1.93 -1.79
N PRO A 9 -16.90 -0.76 -2.09
CA PRO A 9 -17.13 -0.35 -3.47
C PRO A 9 -15.82 -0.03 -4.21
N ALA A 10 -15.89 -0.01 -5.54
CA ALA A 10 -14.77 0.42 -6.39
C ALA A 10 -14.31 1.84 -6.01
N PHE A 11 -13.01 2.11 -6.21
CA PHE A 11 -12.36 3.36 -5.82
C PHE A 11 -13.13 4.63 -6.26
N PRO A 12 -13.62 4.75 -7.50
CA PRO A 12 -14.34 5.96 -7.93
C PRO A 12 -15.62 6.27 -7.14
N ASP A 13 -16.25 5.25 -6.57
CA ASP A 13 -17.48 5.41 -5.78
C ASP A 13 -17.13 5.68 -4.32
N ALA A 14 -16.18 4.94 -3.74
CA ALA A 14 -15.66 5.19 -2.40
C ALA A 14 -15.05 6.61 -2.28
N ALA A 15 -14.32 7.06 -3.30
CA ALA A 15 -13.70 8.38 -3.33
C ALA A 15 -14.72 9.52 -3.27
N LYS A 16 -15.93 9.37 -3.84
CA LYS A 16 -16.97 10.43 -3.77
C LYS A 16 -17.41 10.68 -2.34
N VAL A 17 -17.56 9.60 -1.55
CA VAL A 17 -17.91 9.69 -0.13
C VAL A 17 -16.78 10.36 0.66
N ALA A 18 -15.53 9.95 0.43
CA ALA A 18 -14.40 10.55 1.13
C ALA A 18 -14.18 12.04 0.79
N LEU A 19 -14.47 12.46 -0.44
CA LEU A 19 -14.23 13.84 -0.88
C LEU A 19 -15.15 14.88 -0.22
N VAL A 20 -16.32 14.45 0.29
CA VAL A 20 -17.23 15.33 1.04
C VAL A 20 -16.83 15.50 2.50
N ASP A 21 -15.99 14.62 3.03
CA ASP A 21 -15.48 14.71 4.40
C ASP A 21 -14.37 15.77 4.51
N THR A 22 -14.75 16.95 5.02
CA THR A 22 -13.83 18.07 5.19
C THR A 22 -12.86 17.88 6.37
N GLN A 23 -13.21 17.09 7.37
CA GLN A 23 -12.37 16.81 8.52
C GLN A 23 -11.25 15.85 8.15
N LEU A 24 -11.59 14.72 7.50
CA LEU A 24 -10.64 13.78 6.93
C LEU A 24 -9.60 14.50 6.06
N ARG A 25 -10.06 15.32 5.12
CA ARG A 25 -9.19 16.06 4.20
C ARG A 25 -8.26 17.03 4.90
N ARG A 26 -8.72 17.68 5.98
CA ARG A 26 -7.90 18.59 6.79
C ARG A 26 -6.84 17.83 7.57
N ASN A 27 -7.22 16.72 8.21
CA ASN A 27 -6.33 15.85 8.97
C ASN A 27 -5.21 15.31 8.09
N LEU A 28 -5.56 14.76 6.91
CA LEU A 28 -4.59 14.23 5.95
C LEU A 28 -3.68 15.30 5.37
N ALA A 29 -4.21 16.45 4.96
CA ALA A 29 -3.40 17.54 4.43
C ALA A 29 -2.39 18.06 5.46
N HIS A 30 -2.79 18.17 6.73
CA HIS A 30 -1.88 18.56 7.81
C HIS A 30 -0.81 17.49 8.05
N ALA A 31 -1.21 16.25 8.31
CA ALA A 31 -0.31 15.17 8.67
C ALA A 31 0.72 14.89 7.56
N THR A 32 0.26 14.75 6.31
CA THR A 32 1.16 14.52 5.17
C THR A 32 2.11 15.70 4.95
N LYS A 33 1.66 16.96 5.10
CA LYS A 33 2.54 18.14 5.02
C LYS A 33 3.66 18.08 6.06
N VAL A 34 3.35 17.75 7.31
CA VAL A 34 4.35 17.63 8.38
C VAL A 34 5.39 16.57 8.04
N ILE A 35 4.94 15.38 7.62
CA ILE A 35 5.82 14.26 7.26
C ILE A 35 6.71 14.61 6.07
N ARG A 36 6.14 15.21 5.01
CA ARG A 36 6.90 15.65 3.82
C ARG A 36 8.01 16.62 4.18
N THR A 37 7.72 17.63 5.00
CA THR A 37 8.70 18.64 5.42
C THR A 37 9.84 17.99 6.21
N LYS A 38 9.53 17.16 7.21
CA LYS A 38 10.56 16.46 8.00
C LYS A 38 11.45 15.58 7.13
N ARG A 39 10.83 14.73 6.29
CA ARG A 39 11.55 13.86 5.36
C ARG A 39 12.50 14.65 4.46
N ASN A 40 12.02 15.73 3.84
CA ASN A 40 12.85 16.50 2.92
C ASN A 40 14.06 17.12 3.63
N GLY A 41 13.91 17.53 4.90
CA GLY A 41 15.03 17.95 5.74
C GLY A 41 16.07 16.85 5.91
N VAL A 42 15.69 15.71 6.49
CA VAL A 42 16.64 14.62 6.81
C VAL A 42 17.23 13.92 5.60
N VAL A 43 16.50 13.89 4.48
CA VAL A 43 17.02 13.38 3.21
C VAL A 43 18.04 14.36 2.61
N GLY A 44 17.81 15.67 2.75
CA GLY A 44 18.74 16.69 2.28
C GLY A 44 20.05 16.78 3.08
N GLU A 45 20.17 16.03 4.18
CA GLU A 45 21.41 15.89 4.96
C GLU A 45 22.39 14.88 4.33
N LEU A 46 21.95 14.07 3.37
CA LEU A 46 22.74 13.01 2.74
C LEU A 46 23.02 13.33 1.27
N ASP A 47 24.28 13.65 0.97
CA ASP A 47 24.75 13.91 -0.40
C ASP A 47 24.64 12.65 -1.30
N ASP A 48 24.75 11.47 -0.70
CA ASP A 48 24.72 10.16 -1.34
C ASP A 48 23.32 9.51 -1.38
N TRP A 49 22.25 10.25 -1.05
CA TRP A 49 20.89 9.70 -0.96
C TRP A 49 20.45 8.94 -2.22
N GLN A 50 20.83 9.41 -3.42
CA GLN A 50 20.47 8.72 -4.66
C GLN A 50 21.22 7.40 -4.84
N GLU A 51 22.46 7.32 -4.38
CA GLU A 51 23.28 6.10 -4.40
C GLU A 51 22.71 5.07 -3.41
N LEU A 52 22.34 5.52 -2.21
CA LEU A 52 21.67 4.70 -1.21
C LEU A 52 20.36 4.09 -1.75
N ARG A 53 19.59 4.87 -2.51
CA ARG A 53 18.37 4.37 -3.18
C ARG A 53 18.65 3.32 -4.25
N LEU A 54 19.72 3.49 -5.01
CA LEU A 54 20.16 2.53 -6.02
C LEU A 54 20.62 1.24 -5.35
N ALA A 55 21.39 1.33 -4.26
CA ALA A 55 21.82 0.19 -3.46
C ALA A 55 20.61 -0.58 -2.90
N GLY A 56 19.65 0.12 -2.29
CA GLY A 56 18.44 -0.52 -1.74
C GLY A 56 17.60 -1.23 -2.82
N ALA A 57 17.48 -0.63 -4.00
CA ALA A 57 16.82 -1.27 -5.14
C ALA A 57 17.58 -2.52 -5.61
N ALA A 58 18.90 -2.43 -5.78
CA ALA A 58 19.74 -3.52 -6.25
C ALA A 58 19.75 -4.71 -5.28
N ILE A 59 19.79 -4.46 -3.97
CA ILE A 59 19.72 -5.50 -2.94
C ILE A 59 18.38 -6.23 -3.02
N LYS A 60 17.26 -5.49 -3.10
CA LYS A 60 15.94 -6.13 -3.23
C LYS A 60 15.80 -6.89 -4.55
N ASP A 61 16.33 -6.37 -5.66
CA ASP A 61 16.30 -7.06 -6.95
C ASP A 61 17.14 -8.36 -6.91
N ARG A 62 18.30 -8.36 -6.24
CA ARG A 62 19.10 -9.56 -5.98
C ARG A 62 18.32 -10.56 -5.13
N ALA A 63 17.74 -10.11 -4.01
CA ALA A 63 16.95 -10.94 -3.11
C ALA A 63 15.77 -11.62 -3.83
N LEU A 64 15.03 -10.86 -4.66
CA LEU A 64 13.87 -11.38 -5.39
C LEU A 64 14.28 -12.34 -6.52
N ARG A 65 15.44 -12.14 -7.17
CA ARG A 65 15.93 -13.02 -8.23
C ARG A 65 16.33 -14.40 -7.69
N HIS A 66 16.87 -14.45 -6.48
CA HIS A 66 17.33 -15.67 -5.80
C HIS A 66 16.44 -16.01 -4.61
N LEU A 67 15.16 -15.64 -4.69
CA LEU A 67 14.26 -15.72 -3.53
C LEU A 67 14.16 -17.14 -2.97
N PRO A 68 13.99 -18.22 -3.78
CA PRO A 68 13.94 -19.58 -3.26
C PRO A 68 15.20 -19.97 -2.47
N ASP A 69 16.39 -19.66 -3.01
CA ASP A 69 17.66 -20.01 -2.36
C ASP A 69 17.82 -19.30 -1.01
N TYR A 70 17.49 -17.99 -0.95
CA TYR A 70 17.58 -17.23 0.29
C TYR A 70 16.53 -17.63 1.33
N LEU A 71 15.40 -18.13 0.88
CA LEU A 71 14.32 -18.64 1.72
C LEU A 71 14.72 -19.94 2.41
N GLU A 72 15.30 -20.89 1.68
CA GLU A 72 15.87 -22.12 2.23
C GLU A 72 17.07 -21.82 3.16
N GLN A 73 17.92 -20.86 2.77
CA GLN A 73 19.03 -20.41 3.62
C GLN A 73 18.53 -19.81 4.94
N PHE A 74 17.50 -18.95 4.87
CA PHE A 74 16.88 -18.34 6.05
C PHE A 74 16.29 -19.41 6.97
N GLU A 75 15.55 -20.37 6.41
CA GLU A 75 14.96 -21.47 7.17
C GLU A 75 16.03 -22.28 7.90
N ALA A 76 17.09 -22.69 7.20
CA ALA A 76 18.19 -23.45 7.81
C ALA A 76 18.86 -22.66 8.95
N ALA A 77 19.12 -21.36 8.76
CA ALA A 77 19.75 -20.52 9.77
C ALA A 77 18.82 -20.29 10.99
N ALA A 78 17.54 -20.03 10.76
CA ALA A 78 16.55 -19.84 11.83
C ALA A 78 16.33 -21.13 12.64
N THR A 79 16.26 -22.28 11.97
CA THR A 79 16.14 -23.59 12.62
C THR A 79 17.39 -23.95 13.42
N ALA A 80 18.58 -23.65 12.89
CA ALA A 80 19.83 -23.82 13.64
C ALA A 80 19.87 -22.96 14.91
N ALA A 81 19.19 -21.81 14.92
CA ALA A 81 19.04 -20.95 16.09
C ALA A 81 17.90 -21.38 17.04
N GLY A 82 17.20 -22.48 16.77
CA GLY A 82 16.15 -23.02 17.62
C GLY A 82 14.72 -22.53 17.31
N ALA A 83 14.52 -21.82 16.19
CA ALA A 83 13.16 -21.53 15.72
C ALA A 83 12.56 -22.70 14.94
N THR A 84 11.24 -22.85 14.96
CA THR A 84 10.50 -23.72 14.04
C THR A 84 9.96 -22.88 12.88
N VAL A 85 10.32 -23.23 11.65
CA VAL A 85 9.85 -22.53 10.45
C VAL A 85 8.70 -23.29 9.82
N HIS A 86 7.65 -22.54 9.45
CA HIS A 86 6.45 -23.03 8.80
C HIS A 86 6.25 -22.29 7.49
N TRP A 87 5.64 -22.95 6.51
CA TRP A 87 5.35 -22.41 5.19
C TRP A 87 3.85 -22.35 4.97
N ALA A 88 3.34 -21.19 4.55
CA ALA A 88 1.95 -20.99 4.19
C ALA A 88 1.81 -20.40 2.78
N ARG A 89 0.96 -21.03 1.97
CA ARG A 89 0.69 -20.61 0.59
C ARG A 89 -0.16 -19.33 0.54
N ASP A 90 -1.07 -19.17 1.49
CA ASP A 90 -2.01 -18.04 1.54
C ASP A 90 -2.36 -17.64 2.97
N GLY A 91 -3.22 -16.64 3.09
CA GLY A 91 -3.67 -16.12 4.38
C GLY A 91 -4.49 -17.10 5.20
N ASP A 92 -5.29 -17.95 4.55
CA ASP A 92 -6.15 -18.92 5.24
C ASP A 92 -5.30 -20.01 5.91
N GLU A 93 -4.32 -20.55 5.18
CA GLU A 93 -3.36 -21.52 5.71
C GLU A 93 -2.52 -20.92 6.85
N ALA A 94 -2.07 -19.67 6.69
CA ALA A 94 -1.34 -18.97 7.74
C ALA A 94 -2.19 -18.75 9.00
N ASN A 95 -3.45 -18.34 8.86
CA ASN A 95 -4.37 -18.14 9.98
C ASN A 95 -4.64 -19.45 10.74
N GLN A 96 -4.89 -20.54 10.01
CA GLN A 96 -5.09 -21.87 10.60
C GLN A 96 -3.87 -22.34 11.40
N LEU A 97 -2.68 -22.22 10.82
CA LEU A 97 -1.41 -22.58 11.47
C LEU A 97 -1.20 -21.76 12.75
N VAL A 98 -1.40 -20.43 12.69
CA VAL A 98 -1.23 -19.56 13.85
C VAL A 98 -2.25 -19.90 14.94
N ALA A 99 -3.51 -20.13 14.61
CA ALA A 99 -4.54 -20.52 15.58
C ALA A 99 -4.22 -21.87 16.24
N GLU A 100 -3.65 -22.83 15.49
CA GLU A 100 -3.18 -24.09 16.05
C GLU A 100 -2.03 -23.89 17.04
N LEU A 101 -1.01 -23.12 16.67
CA LEU A 101 0.15 -22.83 17.54
C LEU A 101 -0.27 -22.12 18.84
N VAL A 102 -1.22 -21.19 18.77
CA VAL A 102 -1.76 -20.51 19.96
C VAL A 102 -2.47 -21.50 20.89
N ARG A 103 -3.28 -22.42 20.33
CA ARG A 103 -3.95 -23.47 21.12
C ARG A 103 -2.96 -24.46 21.74
N GLN A 104 -1.92 -24.84 21.01
CA GLN A 104 -0.84 -25.70 21.52
C GLN A 104 -0.11 -25.05 22.70
N ALA A 105 0.05 -23.72 22.69
CA ALA A 105 0.59 -22.95 23.80
C ALA A 105 -0.40 -22.79 25.00
N GLY A 106 -1.63 -23.31 24.88
CA GLY A 106 -2.64 -23.22 25.94
C GLY A 106 -3.08 -21.80 26.24
N ALA A 107 -3.16 -20.94 25.21
CA ALA A 107 -3.61 -19.56 25.30
C ALA A 107 -4.89 -19.34 24.49
N ASP A 108 -5.73 -18.44 24.98
CA ASP A 108 -6.96 -17.92 24.35
C ASP A 108 -6.87 -16.40 24.10
N GLU A 109 -5.71 -15.81 24.39
CA GLU A 109 -5.41 -14.39 24.19
C GLU A 109 -3.96 -14.23 23.71
N VAL A 110 -3.75 -13.34 22.75
CA VAL A 110 -2.43 -13.02 22.19
C VAL A 110 -2.22 -11.50 22.16
N VAL A 111 -0.97 -11.08 22.35
CA VAL A 111 -0.57 -9.69 22.07
C VAL A 111 0.12 -9.62 20.71
N LYS A 112 -0.23 -8.64 19.90
CA LYS A 112 0.25 -8.53 18.52
C LYS A 112 0.96 -7.20 18.25
N VAL A 113 2.14 -7.29 17.64
CA VAL A 113 2.79 -6.14 17.01
C VAL A 113 2.10 -5.86 15.69
N LYS A 114 1.91 -4.57 15.38
CA LYS A 114 1.37 -4.17 14.08
C LYS A 114 2.13 -4.82 12.94
N SER A 115 1.40 -5.54 12.09
CA SER A 115 1.94 -6.20 10.90
C SER A 115 0.96 -6.09 9.75
N MET A 116 1.46 -5.60 8.61
CA MET A 116 0.63 -5.53 7.40
C MET A 116 0.27 -6.93 6.89
N ALA A 117 1.14 -7.93 7.10
CA ALA A 117 0.87 -9.30 6.66
C ALA A 117 -0.30 -9.90 7.44
N THR A 118 -0.34 -9.72 8.76
CA THR A 118 -1.46 -10.24 9.57
C THR A 118 -2.78 -9.53 9.27
N GLN A 119 -2.74 -8.24 8.94
CA GLN A 119 -3.92 -7.49 8.50
C GLN A 119 -4.41 -7.92 7.12
N GLU A 120 -3.49 -8.11 6.17
CA GLU A 120 -3.78 -8.60 4.82
C GLU A 120 -4.54 -9.93 4.82
N MET A 121 -4.29 -10.76 5.82
CA MET A 121 -4.92 -12.08 5.99
C MET A 121 -6.18 -12.05 6.87
N GLY A 122 -6.57 -10.90 7.44
CA GLY A 122 -7.70 -10.85 8.38
C GLY A 122 -7.48 -11.68 9.65
N MET A 123 -6.25 -11.70 10.16
CA MET A 123 -5.85 -12.60 11.25
C MET A 123 -6.59 -12.33 12.56
N ASN A 124 -6.93 -11.07 12.88
CA ASN A 124 -7.66 -10.76 14.11
C ASN A 124 -9.05 -11.39 14.08
N GLU A 125 -9.73 -11.29 12.94
CA GLU A 125 -11.06 -11.85 12.70
C GLU A 125 -11.01 -13.38 12.72
N ALA A 126 -10.05 -13.97 12.01
CA ALA A 126 -9.87 -15.43 11.98
C ALA A 126 -9.55 -16.02 13.36
N LEU A 127 -8.70 -15.36 14.16
CA LEU A 127 -8.43 -15.79 15.53
C LEU A 127 -9.66 -15.64 16.43
N ALA A 128 -10.43 -14.56 16.27
CA ALA A 128 -11.65 -14.35 17.04
C ALA A 128 -12.72 -15.43 16.75
N GLU A 129 -12.83 -15.90 15.50
CA GLU A 129 -13.70 -17.03 15.13
C GLU A 129 -13.31 -18.34 15.81
N GLU A 130 -12.02 -18.52 16.10
CA GLU A 130 -11.46 -19.64 16.86
C GLU A 130 -11.48 -19.41 18.38
N GLY A 131 -12.10 -18.34 18.86
CA GLY A 131 -12.19 -17.99 20.29
C GLY A 131 -10.90 -17.43 20.89
N ILE A 132 -9.97 -16.95 20.07
CA ILE A 132 -8.69 -16.35 20.48
C ILE A 132 -8.78 -14.83 20.38
N ALA A 133 -8.60 -14.13 21.49
CA ALA A 133 -8.57 -12.67 21.53
C ALA A 133 -7.21 -12.12 21.06
N ALA A 134 -7.16 -11.47 19.89
CA ALA A 134 -5.97 -10.80 19.40
C ALA A 134 -5.94 -9.32 19.79
N LEU A 135 -5.02 -8.91 20.65
CA LEU A 135 -4.87 -7.53 21.11
C LEU A 135 -3.77 -6.80 20.35
N GLU A 136 -4.11 -5.71 19.68
CA GLU A 136 -3.13 -4.85 19.04
C GLU A 136 -2.35 -4.04 20.06
N THR A 137 -1.04 -3.93 19.86
CA THR A 137 -0.15 -3.23 20.81
C THR A 137 0.41 -1.92 20.28
N ASP A 138 0.37 -1.71 18.97
CA ASP A 138 0.61 -0.42 18.31
C ASP A 138 -0.48 0.58 18.70
N LEU A 139 -0.12 1.81 19.08
CA LEU A 139 -1.09 2.79 19.56
C LEU A 139 -2.17 3.10 18.50
N ALA A 140 -1.77 3.25 17.24
CA ALA A 140 -2.71 3.60 16.18
C ALA A 140 -3.58 2.41 15.79
N GLU A 141 -3.06 1.18 15.80
CA GLU A 141 -3.89 -0.02 15.63
C GLU A 141 -4.83 -0.25 16.81
N LEU A 142 -4.38 0.01 18.05
CA LEU A 142 -5.23 -0.09 19.23
C LEU A 142 -6.40 0.91 19.14
N ILE A 143 -6.16 2.14 18.69
CA ILE A 143 -7.22 3.12 18.45
C ILE A 143 -8.24 2.60 17.43
N VAL A 144 -7.76 2.02 16.33
CA VAL A 144 -8.61 1.44 15.28
C VAL A 144 -9.41 0.26 15.84
N GLN A 145 -8.78 -0.65 16.59
CA GLN A 145 -9.41 -1.81 17.19
C GLN A 145 -10.47 -1.43 18.22
N LEU A 146 -10.19 -0.50 19.14
CA LEU A 146 -11.14 -0.07 20.17
C LEU A 146 -12.37 0.62 19.58
N ASN A 147 -12.21 1.31 18.46
CA ASN A 147 -13.31 2.01 17.83
C ASN A 147 -14.05 1.14 16.78
N ASP A 148 -13.69 -0.13 16.64
CA ASP A 148 -14.17 -1.01 15.57
C ASP A 148 -14.08 -0.33 14.19
N ASP A 149 -12.90 0.19 13.86
CA ASP A 149 -12.65 0.99 12.64
C ASP A 149 -11.72 0.22 11.68
N LEU A 150 -11.48 0.79 10.49
CA LEU A 150 -10.51 0.27 9.53
C LEU A 150 -9.23 1.14 9.49
N PRO A 151 -8.05 0.54 9.27
CA PRO A 151 -6.83 1.30 9.09
C PRO A 151 -6.87 2.09 7.78
N SER A 152 -6.38 3.33 7.82
CA SER A 152 -6.40 4.23 6.65
C SER A 152 -5.01 4.56 6.09
N HIS A 153 -3.95 4.07 6.74
CA HIS A 153 -2.57 4.36 6.37
C HIS A 153 -1.63 3.26 6.85
N ILE A 154 -0.60 2.96 6.05
CA ILE A 154 0.35 1.86 6.35
C ILE A 154 1.17 2.12 7.61
N LEU A 155 1.66 3.35 7.81
CA LEU A 155 2.47 3.72 8.97
C LEU A 155 1.65 4.18 10.19
N VAL A 156 0.63 5.01 9.99
CA VAL A 156 -0.18 5.62 11.06
C VAL A 156 -1.65 5.23 10.83
N PRO A 157 -2.06 3.98 11.14
CA PRO A 157 -3.41 3.44 10.86
C PRO A 157 -4.57 4.42 11.10
N ALA A 158 -4.56 5.07 12.26
CA ALA A 158 -5.54 6.05 12.71
C ALA A 158 -5.31 7.50 12.24
N ILE A 159 -4.52 7.76 11.17
CA ILE A 159 -4.19 9.13 10.70
C ILE A 159 -5.42 10.00 10.38
N HIS A 160 -6.57 9.37 10.12
CA HIS A 160 -7.83 10.05 9.86
C HIS A 160 -8.50 10.60 11.12
N ARG A 161 -8.13 10.10 12.31
CA ARG A 161 -8.66 10.54 13.61
C ARG A 161 -7.82 11.66 14.21
N ASN A 162 -8.48 12.68 14.73
CA ASN A 162 -7.82 13.74 15.49
C ASN A 162 -7.72 13.37 16.99
N ARG A 163 -6.94 14.14 17.75
CA ARG A 163 -6.66 13.85 19.17
C ARG A 163 -7.90 13.91 20.08
N ALA A 164 -8.85 14.78 19.78
CA ALA A 164 -10.11 14.84 20.53
C ALA A 164 -10.96 13.59 20.27
N GLU A 165 -11.03 13.10 19.02
CA GLU A 165 -11.70 11.82 18.72
C GLU A 165 -11.03 10.65 19.45
N ILE A 166 -9.69 10.61 19.48
CA ILE A 166 -8.92 9.57 20.18
C ILE A 166 -9.22 9.59 21.68
N ARG A 167 -9.29 10.78 22.30
CA ARG A 167 -9.66 10.95 23.70
C ARG A 167 -11.03 10.33 24.00
N GLU A 168 -12.04 10.63 23.19
CA GLU A 168 -13.39 10.08 23.38
C GLU A 168 -13.44 8.56 23.23
N ILE A 169 -12.67 8.00 22.29
CA ILE A 169 -12.52 6.55 22.14
C ILE A 169 -11.93 5.95 23.42
N PHE A 170 -10.86 6.52 23.96
CA PHE A 170 -10.21 5.99 25.16
C PHE A 170 -11.13 6.06 26.39
N LEU A 171 -11.84 7.17 26.59
CA LEU A 171 -12.79 7.30 27.70
C LEU A 171 -13.95 6.30 27.63
N ARG A 172 -14.37 5.95 26.42
CA ARG A 172 -15.48 5.02 26.20
C ARG A 172 -15.05 3.56 26.30
N GLU A 173 -13.90 3.21 25.73
CA GLU A 173 -13.51 1.82 25.48
C GLU A 173 -12.40 1.30 26.41
N MET A 174 -11.68 2.18 27.11
CA MET A 174 -10.66 1.78 28.09
C MET A 174 -11.15 2.04 29.52
N PRO A 175 -11.56 1.00 30.27
CA PRO A 175 -11.97 1.17 31.68
C PRO A 175 -10.90 1.77 32.59
N SER A 176 -9.62 1.68 32.18
CA SER A 176 -8.49 2.28 32.91
C SER A 176 -8.13 3.70 32.47
N ALA A 177 -8.87 4.31 31.53
CA ALA A 177 -8.64 5.70 31.17
C ALA A 177 -9.03 6.62 32.33
N PRO A 178 -8.20 7.61 32.69
CA PRO A 178 -8.55 8.61 33.70
C PRO A 178 -9.80 9.41 33.28
N PRO A 179 -10.77 9.67 34.17
CA PRO A 179 -11.97 10.44 33.82
C PRO A 179 -11.65 11.87 33.34
N ASP A 180 -10.53 12.44 33.79
CA ASP A 180 -10.01 13.76 33.44
C ASP A 180 -9.01 13.74 32.27
N LEU A 181 -8.91 12.62 31.52
CA LEU A 181 -8.04 12.50 30.36
C LEU A 181 -8.22 13.68 29.40
N THR A 182 -7.14 14.29 28.95
CA THR A 182 -7.12 15.39 27.97
C THR A 182 -6.71 14.89 26.58
N ASP A 183 -6.80 15.74 25.56
CA ASP A 183 -6.31 15.45 24.21
C ASP A 183 -4.80 15.78 24.02
N GLU A 184 -4.08 16.03 25.12
CA GLU A 184 -2.63 16.23 25.10
C GLU A 184 -1.94 14.91 24.71
N PRO A 185 -1.00 14.90 23.74
CA PRO A 185 -0.38 13.68 23.25
C PRO A 185 0.27 12.82 24.33
N ARG A 186 0.90 13.46 25.34
CA ARG A 186 1.54 12.75 26.46
C ARG A 186 0.52 12.02 27.33
N MET A 187 -0.64 12.62 27.57
CA MET A 187 -1.71 12.03 28.38
C MET A 187 -2.36 10.85 27.65
N LEU A 188 -2.67 11.00 26.37
CA LEU A 188 -3.21 9.93 25.53
C LEU A 188 -2.25 8.73 25.46
N ALA A 189 -0.96 8.97 25.16
CA ALA A 189 0.04 7.91 25.14
C ALA A 189 0.24 7.25 26.52
N GLY A 190 0.14 8.02 27.60
CA GLY A 190 0.20 7.52 28.97
C GLY A 190 -0.95 6.57 29.30
N ALA A 191 -2.19 6.93 28.93
CA ALA A 191 -3.37 6.10 29.13
C ALA A 191 -3.27 4.77 28.37
N ALA A 192 -2.91 4.82 27.08
CA ALA A 192 -2.72 3.63 26.27
C ALA A 192 -1.59 2.72 26.82
N ARG A 193 -0.48 3.30 27.27
CA ARG A 193 0.62 2.55 27.90
C ARG A 193 0.16 1.81 29.16
N GLN A 194 -0.61 2.48 30.03
CA GLN A 194 -1.14 1.84 31.25
C GLN A 194 -2.12 0.72 30.93
N HIS A 195 -2.96 0.91 29.91
CA HIS A 195 -3.88 -0.10 29.42
C HIS A 195 -3.13 -1.36 28.92
N LEU A 196 -2.14 -1.17 28.04
CA LEU A 196 -1.39 -2.27 27.43
C LEU A 196 -0.43 -2.97 28.40
N ARG A 197 0.14 -2.27 29.38
CA ARG A 197 1.13 -2.84 30.31
C ARG A 197 0.63 -4.09 31.04
N ARG A 198 -0.65 -4.13 31.44
CA ARG A 198 -1.22 -5.32 32.07
C ARG A 198 -1.28 -6.50 31.10
N LYS A 199 -1.66 -6.24 29.85
CA LYS A 199 -1.77 -7.26 28.79
C LYS A 199 -0.42 -7.88 28.44
N PHE A 200 0.63 -7.06 28.33
CA PHE A 200 1.99 -7.57 28.11
C PHE A 200 2.48 -8.54 29.20
N MET A 201 2.06 -8.33 30.45
CA MET A 201 2.49 -9.17 31.58
C MET A 201 1.67 -10.46 31.71
N SER A 202 0.48 -10.52 31.14
CA SER A 202 -0.41 -11.69 31.22
C SER A 202 -0.38 -12.57 29.96
N ALA A 203 -0.02 -12.01 28.80
CA ALA A 203 -0.04 -12.72 27.54
C ALA A 203 1.11 -13.73 27.44
N LYS A 204 0.75 -15.00 27.21
CA LYS A 204 1.70 -16.10 27.00
C LYS A 204 2.24 -16.18 25.59
N VAL A 205 1.47 -15.67 24.62
CA VAL A 205 1.80 -15.73 23.20
C VAL A 205 1.88 -14.32 22.61
N GLY A 206 3.01 -14.04 21.97
CA GLY A 206 3.22 -12.85 21.16
C GLY A 206 3.13 -13.19 19.68
N ILE A 207 2.44 -12.36 18.90
CA ILE A 207 2.45 -12.42 17.45
C ILE A 207 3.19 -11.19 16.91
N SER A 208 4.09 -11.40 15.97
CA SER A 208 4.80 -10.30 15.30
C SER A 208 4.80 -10.47 13.79
N GLY A 209 5.14 -9.38 13.09
CA GLY A 209 5.65 -9.47 11.73
C GLY A 209 7.14 -9.14 11.70
N ALA A 210 7.67 -8.92 10.51
CA ALA A 210 9.02 -8.41 10.34
C ALA A 210 9.09 -7.33 9.23
N ASN A 211 9.94 -6.33 9.44
CA ASN A 211 10.33 -5.40 8.40
C ASN A 211 11.32 -6.05 7.43
N PHE A 212 12.26 -6.84 7.98
CA PHE A 212 13.27 -7.59 7.24
C PHE A 212 13.53 -8.96 7.87
N ALA A 213 13.90 -9.93 7.05
CA ALA A 213 14.38 -11.25 7.46
C ALA A 213 15.75 -11.49 6.80
N VAL A 214 16.79 -11.70 7.59
CA VAL A 214 18.17 -11.84 7.11
C VAL A 214 18.46 -13.31 6.82
N ALA A 215 18.63 -13.65 5.54
CA ALA A 215 18.84 -15.03 5.13
C ALA A 215 20.10 -15.65 5.73
N GLU A 216 21.21 -14.91 5.74
CA GLU A 216 22.49 -15.35 6.28
C GLU A 216 22.43 -15.84 7.73
N THR A 217 21.63 -15.19 8.58
CA THR A 217 21.68 -15.39 10.04
C THR A 217 20.38 -15.91 10.64
N GLY A 218 19.30 -16.02 9.86
CA GLY A 218 17.96 -16.35 10.40
C GLY A 218 17.37 -15.23 11.27
N THR A 219 17.91 -14.01 11.21
CA THR A 219 17.52 -12.89 12.06
C THR A 219 16.28 -12.19 11.52
N LEU A 220 15.29 -11.94 12.38
CA LEU A 220 14.16 -11.06 12.07
C LEU A 220 14.40 -9.66 12.65
N VAL A 221 13.91 -8.65 11.93
CA VAL A 221 14.09 -7.24 12.30
C VAL A 221 12.75 -6.51 12.28
N VAL A 222 12.46 -5.80 13.37
CA VAL A 222 11.34 -4.85 13.48
C VAL A 222 11.88 -3.48 13.83
N VAL A 223 11.36 -2.47 13.13
CA VAL A 223 11.62 -1.05 13.39
C VAL A 223 10.33 -0.38 13.83
N GLU A 224 10.39 0.32 14.97
CA GLU A 224 9.21 0.92 15.59
C GLU A 224 9.57 2.17 16.41
N SER A 225 8.54 2.90 16.87
CA SER A 225 8.68 4.21 17.51
C SER A 225 8.18 4.28 18.95
N GLU A 226 7.61 3.20 19.50
CA GLU A 226 6.82 3.24 20.74
C GLU A 226 7.36 2.33 21.86
N GLY A 227 8.21 1.35 21.53
CA GLY A 227 8.79 0.32 22.40
C GLY A 227 7.85 -0.86 22.67
N ASN A 228 6.63 -0.85 22.13
CA ASN A 228 5.62 -1.90 22.30
C ASN A 228 5.94 -3.18 21.55
N GLY A 229 6.51 -3.05 20.36
CA GLY A 229 7.01 -4.16 19.56
C GLY A 229 7.99 -4.99 20.37
N ARG A 230 8.98 -4.34 20.97
CA ARG A 230 9.95 -5.04 21.84
C ARG A 230 9.28 -5.83 22.97
N MET A 231 8.25 -5.28 23.62
CA MET A 231 7.54 -5.99 24.70
C MET A 231 6.83 -7.26 24.20
N CYS A 232 6.24 -7.25 23.00
CA CYS A 232 5.67 -8.46 22.38
C CYS A 232 6.72 -9.51 22.04
N LEU A 233 7.94 -9.07 21.69
CA LEU A 233 9.00 -9.97 21.24
C LEU A 233 9.76 -10.63 22.39
N THR A 234 9.71 -10.07 23.61
CA THR A 234 10.55 -10.53 24.72
C THR A 234 9.79 -11.08 25.92
N LEU A 235 8.56 -10.64 26.19
CA LEU A 235 7.83 -11.03 27.41
C LEU A 235 7.05 -12.36 27.28
N PRO A 236 6.40 -12.65 26.14
CA PRO A 236 5.67 -13.90 25.98
C PRO A 236 6.58 -15.13 25.99
N GLU A 237 6.03 -16.27 26.41
CA GLU A 237 6.73 -17.56 26.42
C GLU A 237 6.84 -18.15 25.00
N THR A 238 5.82 -17.91 24.17
CA THR A 238 5.77 -18.31 22.76
C THR A 238 5.73 -17.08 21.85
N LEU A 239 6.57 -17.06 20.83
CA LEU A 239 6.58 -16.02 19.81
C LEU A 239 6.28 -16.61 18.44
N ILE A 240 5.27 -16.07 17.75
CA ILE A 240 4.89 -16.46 16.39
C ILE A 240 5.10 -15.27 15.46
N SER A 241 6.11 -15.34 14.59
CA SER A 241 6.43 -14.29 13.63
C SER A 241 5.89 -14.62 12.24
N VAL A 242 4.98 -13.81 11.73
CA VAL A 242 4.35 -14.00 10.42
C VAL A 242 4.97 -13.06 9.39
N VAL A 243 5.68 -13.63 8.42
CA VAL A 243 6.59 -12.90 7.55
C VAL A 243 6.29 -13.21 6.10
N GLY A 244 5.98 -12.18 5.32
CA GLY A 244 5.86 -12.34 3.87
C GLY A 244 7.20 -12.75 3.26
N VAL A 245 7.20 -13.69 2.33
CA VAL A 245 8.43 -14.20 1.70
C VAL A 245 9.27 -13.09 1.05
N GLU A 246 8.65 -11.98 0.64
CA GLU A 246 9.35 -10.85 0.03
C GLU A 246 10.20 -10.03 1.00
N LYS A 247 10.11 -10.28 2.32
CA LYS A 247 10.82 -9.53 3.36
C LYS A 247 12.30 -9.87 3.48
N ILE A 248 12.76 -10.89 2.77
CA ILE A 248 14.14 -11.36 2.81
C ILE A 248 15.12 -10.27 2.36
N VAL A 249 16.25 -10.20 3.08
CA VAL A 249 17.50 -9.56 2.68
C VAL A 249 18.63 -10.60 2.75
N PRO A 250 19.61 -10.57 1.84
CA PRO A 250 20.61 -11.64 1.76
C PRO A 250 21.53 -11.73 2.98
N THR A 251 22.17 -10.62 3.35
CA THR A 251 23.21 -10.58 4.40
C THR A 251 22.86 -9.58 5.48
N PHE A 252 23.49 -9.70 6.66
CA PHE A 252 23.29 -8.74 7.74
C PHE A 252 23.78 -7.34 7.33
N ALA A 253 24.88 -7.26 6.58
CA ALA A 253 25.43 -5.99 6.09
C ALA A 253 24.45 -5.24 5.17
N ASP A 254 23.63 -5.95 4.38
CA ASP A 254 22.61 -5.33 3.53
C ASP A 254 21.55 -4.54 4.34
N LEU A 255 21.35 -4.86 5.63
CA LEU A 255 20.42 -4.13 6.49
C LEU A 255 20.80 -2.67 6.68
N GLU A 256 22.10 -2.35 6.68
CA GLU A 256 22.60 -0.98 6.88
C GLU A 256 21.91 0.00 5.92
N VAL A 257 21.78 -0.39 4.65
CA VAL A 257 21.12 0.41 3.61
C VAL A 257 19.66 0.68 3.98
N PHE A 258 18.93 -0.35 4.42
CA PHE A 258 17.51 -0.20 4.72
C PHE A 258 17.24 0.54 6.04
N LEU A 259 18.11 0.40 7.04
CA LEU A 259 18.04 1.15 8.29
C LEU A 259 18.31 2.65 8.08
N GLN A 260 19.03 3.03 7.02
CA GLN A 260 19.15 4.44 6.63
C GLN A 260 17.96 4.93 5.79
N LEU A 261 17.47 4.11 4.86
CA LEU A 261 16.38 4.46 3.93
C LEU A 261 15.01 4.55 4.60
N LEU A 262 14.66 3.57 5.44
CA LEU A 262 13.32 3.40 6.00
C LEU A 262 12.90 4.57 6.89
N PRO A 263 13.60 4.90 8.00
CA PRO A 263 13.16 5.95 8.94
C PRO A 263 13.16 7.34 8.29
N ARG A 264 14.12 7.62 7.41
CA ARG A 264 14.15 8.88 6.65
C ARG A 264 12.95 9.00 5.73
N SER A 265 12.54 7.91 5.08
CA SER A 265 11.42 7.91 4.14
C SER A 265 10.04 7.86 4.80
N SER A 266 9.93 7.30 6.01
CA SER A 266 8.67 7.12 6.72
C SER A 266 8.26 8.36 7.51
N THR A 267 8.89 8.60 8.66
CA THR A 267 8.58 9.69 9.59
C THR A 267 9.52 10.87 9.45
N GLY A 268 10.59 10.74 8.66
CA GLY A 268 11.62 11.77 8.52
C GLY A 268 12.58 11.77 9.71
N GLU A 269 13.01 10.59 10.15
CA GLU A 269 13.96 10.40 11.24
C GLU A 269 15.30 9.85 10.68
N ARG A 270 16.43 10.23 11.31
CA ARG A 270 17.76 9.71 10.92
C ARG A 270 17.93 8.23 11.24
N MET A 271 17.27 7.79 12.32
CA MET A 271 17.19 6.41 12.80
C MET A 271 15.87 6.28 13.57
N ASN A 272 15.23 5.12 13.49
CA ASN A 272 14.05 4.82 14.29
C ASN A 272 14.40 4.71 15.78
N PRO A 273 13.49 5.10 16.70
CA PRO A 273 13.75 5.06 18.14
C PRO A 273 14.05 3.65 18.67
N TYR A 274 13.39 2.63 18.13
CA TYR A 274 13.57 1.24 18.55
C TYR A 274 13.80 0.33 17.35
N THR A 275 14.98 -0.30 17.29
CA THR A 275 15.30 -1.38 16.35
C THR A 275 15.45 -2.66 17.15
N SER A 276 14.53 -3.60 16.97
CA SER A 276 14.60 -4.91 17.61
C SER A 276 15.03 -5.95 16.58
N MET A 277 16.06 -6.72 16.91
CA MET A 277 16.56 -7.82 16.12
C MET A 277 16.62 -9.06 17.01
N TRP A 278 16.13 -10.20 16.53
CA TRP A 278 16.16 -11.45 17.27
C TRP A 278 16.42 -12.62 16.33
N THR A 279 17.09 -13.64 16.86
CA THR A 279 17.50 -14.83 16.13
C THR A 279 17.22 -16.04 17.01
N GLY A 280 16.18 -16.81 16.67
CA GLY A 280 15.85 -18.05 17.37
C GLY A 280 15.60 -17.90 18.88
N VAL A 281 15.95 -18.93 19.64
CA VAL A 281 15.69 -19.05 21.09
C VAL A 281 16.98 -18.81 21.88
N THR A 282 16.90 -17.94 22.89
CA THR A 282 17.95 -17.82 23.92
C THR A 282 17.48 -18.53 25.20
N PRO A 283 18.18 -19.58 25.68
CA PRO A 283 17.75 -20.31 26.87
C PRO A 283 17.61 -19.42 28.11
N GLY A 284 16.41 -19.38 28.69
CA GLY A 284 16.12 -18.61 29.89
C GLY A 284 16.01 -17.09 29.71
N ASP A 285 16.07 -16.59 28.47
CA ASP A 285 15.91 -15.17 28.14
C ASP A 285 14.93 -14.99 26.97
N GLY A 286 13.72 -14.52 27.28
CA GLY A 286 12.66 -14.29 26.31
C GLY A 286 11.86 -15.54 25.92
N PRO A 287 11.21 -15.54 24.75
CA PRO A 287 10.40 -16.65 24.28
C PRO A 287 11.20 -17.96 24.17
N GLN A 288 10.64 -19.04 24.69
CA GLN A 288 11.25 -20.37 24.67
C GLN A 288 10.65 -21.28 23.57
N ALA A 289 9.55 -20.85 22.95
CA ALA A 289 9.02 -21.41 21.72
C ALA A 289 8.94 -20.31 20.64
N VAL A 290 9.79 -20.40 19.61
CA VAL A 290 9.83 -19.42 18.52
C VAL A 290 9.39 -20.10 17.23
N HIS A 291 8.30 -19.59 16.65
CA HIS A 291 7.76 -20.03 15.37
C HIS A 291 7.85 -18.91 14.34
N ILE A 292 8.24 -19.24 13.11
CA ILE A 292 8.27 -18.30 11.99
C ILE A 292 7.40 -18.87 10.88
N VAL A 293 6.34 -18.15 10.51
CA VAL A 293 5.43 -18.53 9.43
C VAL A 293 5.79 -17.68 8.20
N LEU A 294 6.41 -18.30 7.21
CA LEU A 294 6.72 -17.70 5.91
C LEU A 294 5.50 -17.78 5.01
N VAL A 295 5.02 -16.63 4.53
CA VAL A 295 3.74 -16.52 3.81
C VAL A 295 3.94 -16.03 2.39
N ASP A 296 3.43 -16.77 1.40
CA ASP A 296 3.39 -16.31 0.01
C ASP A 296 2.23 -15.34 -0.25
N ASN A 297 0.98 -15.77 -0.03
CA ASN A 297 -0.23 -14.98 -0.22
C ASN A 297 -0.20 -14.09 -1.48
N GLY A 298 0.16 -14.69 -2.63
CA GLY A 298 0.18 -14.03 -3.94
C GLY A 298 1.51 -13.36 -4.33
N ARG A 299 2.55 -13.43 -3.48
CA ARG A 299 3.86 -12.83 -3.75
C ARG A 299 4.59 -13.52 -4.89
N THR A 300 4.53 -14.84 -5.00
CA THR A 300 5.09 -15.60 -6.12
C THR A 300 4.42 -15.21 -7.44
N ARG A 301 3.11 -14.94 -7.43
CA ARG A 301 2.42 -14.43 -8.62
C ARG A 301 2.87 -13.03 -9.01
N ALA A 302 3.04 -12.13 -8.02
CA ALA A 302 3.58 -10.80 -8.26
C ALA A 302 5.03 -10.86 -8.78
N LEU A 303 5.84 -11.79 -8.27
CA LEU A 303 7.22 -12.03 -8.68
C LEU A 303 7.33 -12.55 -10.13
N ALA A 304 6.36 -13.35 -10.56
CA ALA A 304 6.28 -13.89 -11.92
C ALA A 304 5.98 -12.81 -12.98
N ASP A 305 5.41 -11.66 -12.59
CA ASP A 305 5.18 -10.54 -13.50
C ASP A 305 6.49 -9.75 -13.76
N PRO A 306 7.01 -9.73 -15.00
CA PRO A 306 8.30 -9.09 -15.27
C PRO A 306 8.36 -7.61 -14.92
N VAL A 307 7.23 -6.90 -15.08
CA VAL A 307 7.08 -5.48 -14.77
C VAL A 307 6.61 -5.32 -13.32
N GLY A 308 5.66 -6.17 -12.89
CA GLY A 308 5.03 -6.16 -11.57
C GLY A 308 5.95 -6.47 -10.40
N ARG A 309 6.94 -7.35 -10.57
CA ARG A 309 7.81 -7.85 -9.49
C ARG A 309 8.54 -6.76 -8.71
N GLN A 310 8.80 -5.62 -9.33
CA GLN A 310 9.44 -4.50 -8.67
C GLN A 310 8.63 -3.98 -7.45
N VAL A 311 7.32 -4.24 -7.39
CA VAL A 311 6.48 -3.88 -6.25
C VAL A 311 6.95 -4.55 -4.95
N LEU A 312 7.52 -5.77 -5.06
CA LEU A 312 8.00 -6.57 -3.94
C LEU A 312 9.27 -6.01 -3.29
N ARG A 313 9.89 -4.98 -3.89
CA ARG A 313 10.95 -4.21 -3.23
C ARG A 313 10.43 -3.39 -2.05
N CYS A 314 9.12 -3.21 -1.93
CA CYS A 314 8.52 -2.27 -0.99
C CYS A 314 8.88 -2.56 0.48
N ILE A 315 9.58 -1.62 1.11
CA ILE A 315 9.91 -1.64 2.54
C ILE A 315 8.83 -1.01 3.44
N ARG A 316 7.62 -0.82 2.92
CA ARG A 316 6.44 -0.30 3.64
C ARG A 316 6.63 1.08 4.31
N CYS A 317 7.55 1.91 3.80
CA CYS A 317 7.86 3.22 4.38
C CYS A 317 6.73 4.27 4.26
N SER A 318 5.67 4.04 3.49
CA SER A 318 4.56 5.00 3.23
C SER A 318 4.91 6.32 2.50
N ALA A 319 6.16 6.56 2.09
CA ALA A 319 6.55 7.78 1.37
C ALA A 319 5.63 8.07 0.15
N CYS A 320 5.26 7.04 -0.61
CA CYS A 320 4.37 7.23 -1.77
C CYS A 320 2.95 7.70 -1.38
N LEU A 321 2.43 7.34 -0.21
CA LEU A 321 1.13 7.82 0.29
C LEU A 321 1.24 9.32 0.60
N ASN A 322 2.28 9.70 1.35
CA ASN A 322 2.46 11.07 1.85
C ASN A 322 2.66 12.12 0.75
N PHE A 323 3.13 11.72 -0.43
CA PHE A 323 3.29 12.60 -1.60
C PHE A 323 2.19 12.44 -2.66
N CYS A 324 1.21 11.56 -2.43
CA CYS A 324 0.14 11.32 -3.39
C CYS A 324 -0.99 12.36 -3.22
N PRO A 325 -1.27 13.19 -4.24
CA PRO A 325 -2.37 14.15 -4.17
C PRO A 325 -3.75 13.49 -4.16
N VAL A 326 -3.88 12.26 -4.68
CA VAL A 326 -5.13 11.51 -4.63
C VAL A 326 -5.40 11.04 -3.21
N TYR A 327 -4.42 10.36 -2.59
CA TYR A 327 -4.50 9.89 -1.20
C TYR A 327 -4.75 11.04 -0.21
N GLU A 328 -4.06 12.17 -0.34
CA GLU A 328 -4.27 13.35 0.53
C GLU A 328 -5.73 13.85 0.51
N ARG A 329 -6.46 13.61 -0.60
CA ARG A 329 -7.85 14.05 -0.77
C ARG A 329 -8.88 12.98 -0.43
N THR A 330 -8.60 11.71 -0.71
CA THR A 330 -9.57 10.61 -0.56
C THR A 330 -9.36 9.78 0.71
N GLY A 331 -8.22 9.92 1.39
CA GLY A 331 -7.83 9.01 2.46
C GLY A 331 -7.60 7.57 1.97
N GLY A 332 -7.32 6.68 2.94
CA GLY A 332 -7.00 5.28 2.66
C GLY A 332 -8.21 4.39 2.45
N HIS A 333 -9.32 4.62 3.15
CA HIS A 333 -10.51 3.78 3.04
C HIS A 333 -11.08 3.73 1.62
N ALA A 334 -10.93 4.81 0.85
CA ALA A 334 -11.36 4.85 -0.55
C ALA A 334 -10.70 3.78 -1.44
N TYR A 335 -9.54 3.24 -1.03
CA TYR A 335 -8.82 2.18 -1.76
C TYR A 335 -9.38 0.78 -1.47
N GLY A 336 -10.24 0.61 -0.46
CA GLY A 336 -10.92 -0.65 -0.19
C GLY A 336 -9.99 -1.81 0.21
N SER A 337 -8.82 -1.52 0.78
CA SER A 337 -7.84 -2.53 1.22
C SER A 337 -6.92 -1.98 2.32
N VAL A 338 -6.35 -2.89 3.12
CA VAL A 338 -5.29 -2.63 4.10
C VAL A 338 -4.06 -1.97 3.49
N TYR A 339 -3.82 -2.14 2.18
CA TYR A 339 -2.83 -1.37 1.45
C TYR A 339 -3.51 -0.24 0.68
N PRO A 340 -3.51 1.00 1.20
CA PRO A 340 -4.03 2.15 0.49
C PRO A 340 -2.95 2.88 -0.32
N GLY A 341 -3.39 3.93 -1.03
CA GLY A 341 -2.49 4.86 -1.72
C GLY A 341 -1.84 4.25 -2.97
N PRO A 342 -0.81 4.93 -3.52
CA PRO A 342 -0.20 4.49 -4.77
C PRO A 342 0.40 3.09 -4.74
N ILE A 343 0.98 2.67 -3.61
CA ILE A 343 1.50 1.30 -3.47
C ILE A 343 0.37 0.28 -3.44
N GLY A 344 -0.72 0.57 -2.73
CA GLY A 344 -1.91 -0.27 -2.71
C GLY A 344 -2.56 -0.42 -4.08
N ALA A 345 -2.60 0.68 -4.84
CA ALA A 345 -3.16 0.72 -6.18
C ALA A 345 -2.48 -0.23 -7.18
N VAL A 346 -1.24 -0.64 -6.91
CA VAL A 346 -0.49 -1.60 -7.72
C VAL A 346 -0.31 -2.95 -7.02
N LEU A 347 -0.15 -2.97 -5.70
CA LEU A 347 0.12 -4.18 -4.96
C LEU A 347 -1.13 -5.07 -4.82
N ASN A 348 -2.30 -4.52 -4.47
CA ASN A 348 -3.50 -5.35 -4.29
C ASN A 348 -3.84 -6.12 -5.57
N PRO A 349 -3.88 -5.50 -6.77
CA PRO A 349 -4.14 -6.25 -8.00
C PRO A 349 -3.05 -7.26 -8.35
N LEU A 350 -1.80 -7.07 -7.91
CA LEU A 350 -0.72 -8.05 -8.10
C LEU A 350 -0.89 -9.24 -7.11
N LEU A 351 -1.22 -8.96 -5.84
CA LEU A 351 -1.41 -9.94 -4.77
C LEU A 351 -2.78 -10.65 -4.72
N ASN A 352 -3.80 -10.12 -5.41
CA ASN A 352 -5.12 -10.76 -5.51
C ASN A 352 -5.44 -11.21 -6.95
N GLY A 353 -4.86 -10.55 -7.96
CA GLY A 353 -5.27 -10.65 -9.35
C GLY A 353 -6.08 -9.43 -9.78
N VAL A 354 -5.84 -8.93 -10.99
CA VAL A 354 -6.48 -7.71 -11.51
C VAL A 354 -7.99 -7.86 -11.69
N ASP A 355 -8.47 -9.10 -11.77
CA ASP A 355 -9.85 -9.46 -12.03
C ASP A 355 -10.61 -9.99 -10.82
N ALA A 356 -9.95 -10.10 -9.66
CA ALA A 356 -10.50 -10.63 -8.41
C ALA A 356 -11.78 -9.90 -7.96
N GLY A 357 -11.88 -8.59 -8.21
CA GLY A 357 -13.03 -7.81 -7.78
C GLY A 357 -13.13 -6.42 -8.41
N PRO A 358 -14.22 -5.70 -8.13
CA PRO A 358 -14.41 -4.33 -8.58
C PRO A 358 -13.37 -3.36 -7.97
N VAL A 359 -12.90 -3.64 -6.75
CA VAL A 359 -11.84 -2.88 -6.09
C VAL A 359 -10.55 -3.01 -6.90
N GLU A 360 -10.03 -4.23 -7.09
CA GLU A 360 -8.78 -4.52 -7.81
C GLU A 360 -8.80 -3.95 -9.23
N LYS A 361 -9.92 -4.11 -9.96
CA LYS A 361 -10.08 -3.56 -11.32
C LYS A 361 -9.98 -2.03 -11.35
N SER A 362 -10.44 -1.36 -10.29
CA SER A 362 -10.51 0.10 -10.23
C SER A 362 -9.22 0.75 -9.73
N LEU A 363 -8.45 0.02 -8.91
CA LEU A 363 -7.27 0.53 -8.21
C LEU A 363 -6.17 1.11 -9.14
N PRO A 364 -5.81 0.50 -10.28
CA PRO A 364 -4.85 1.07 -11.21
C PRO A 364 -5.23 2.47 -11.74
N TYR A 365 -6.51 2.83 -11.66
CA TYR A 365 -7.04 4.12 -12.07
C TYR A 365 -7.10 5.17 -10.94
N ALA A 366 -6.78 4.78 -9.70
CA ALA A 366 -6.72 5.65 -8.52
C ALA A 366 -5.47 6.55 -8.49
N SER A 367 -5.09 7.13 -9.63
CA SER A 367 -3.87 7.92 -9.79
C SER A 367 -3.96 8.91 -10.93
N SER A 368 -3.40 10.10 -10.71
CA SER A 368 -3.18 11.12 -11.74
C SER A 368 -1.93 10.89 -12.60
N LEU A 369 -1.15 9.84 -12.32
CA LEU A 369 0.13 9.53 -12.97
C LEU A 369 1.17 10.67 -12.87
N CYS A 370 1.16 11.44 -11.78
CA CYS A 370 2.05 12.60 -11.62
C CYS A 370 3.54 12.28 -11.35
N GLY A 371 3.93 11.02 -11.20
CA GLY A 371 5.33 10.63 -11.01
C GLY A 371 5.92 10.80 -9.60
N ARG A 372 5.27 11.58 -8.71
CA ARG A 372 5.79 11.87 -7.36
C ARG A 372 6.12 10.64 -6.52
N CYS A 373 5.32 9.58 -6.62
CA CYS A 373 5.55 8.35 -5.89
C CYS A 373 6.86 7.65 -6.28
N PHE A 374 7.30 7.75 -7.54
CA PHE A 374 8.60 7.27 -8.00
C PHE A 374 9.74 8.16 -7.50
N GLU A 375 9.59 9.49 -7.63
CA GLU A 375 10.61 10.47 -7.19
C GLU A 375 11.02 10.25 -5.73
N VAL A 376 10.06 9.94 -4.86
CA VAL A 376 10.30 9.80 -3.41
C VAL A 376 10.58 8.38 -2.94
N CYS A 377 10.37 7.36 -3.77
CA CYS A 377 10.51 5.96 -3.36
C CYS A 377 11.98 5.63 -3.00
N PRO A 378 12.27 5.19 -1.75
CA PRO A 378 13.64 4.86 -1.35
C PRO A 378 14.22 3.65 -2.07
N VAL A 379 13.36 2.76 -2.58
CA VAL A 379 13.75 1.51 -3.27
C VAL A 379 13.33 1.52 -4.75
N ARG A 380 13.16 2.74 -5.30
CA ARG A 380 12.97 3.04 -6.74
C ARG A 380 11.90 2.24 -7.46
N ILE A 381 10.76 1.98 -6.81
CA ILE A 381 9.59 1.36 -7.45
C ILE A 381 8.94 2.39 -8.38
N ASP A 382 8.88 2.08 -9.67
CA ASP A 382 8.20 2.89 -10.69
C ASP A 382 6.69 2.59 -10.67
N ILE A 383 6.02 3.13 -9.66
CA ILE A 383 4.56 2.99 -9.52
C ILE A 383 3.80 3.56 -10.75
N PRO A 384 4.17 4.70 -11.35
CA PRO A 384 3.54 5.17 -12.59
C PRO A 384 3.53 4.13 -13.71
N ASP A 385 4.68 3.50 -14.00
CA ASP A 385 4.78 2.44 -15.02
C ASP A 385 3.94 1.22 -14.64
N LEU A 386 4.03 0.77 -13.38
CA LEU A 386 3.19 -0.31 -12.85
C LEU A 386 1.69 -0.05 -13.02
N LEU A 387 1.23 1.19 -12.78
CA LEU A 387 -0.17 1.56 -12.95
C LEU A 387 -0.60 1.45 -14.41
N VAL A 388 0.24 1.89 -15.36
CA VAL A 388 -0.05 1.78 -16.80
C VAL A 388 -0.08 0.32 -17.23
N HIS A 389 0.89 -0.48 -16.79
CA HIS A 389 0.92 -1.93 -17.03
C HIS A 389 -0.34 -2.63 -16.51
N LEU A 390 -0.75 -2.35 -15.28
CA LEU A 390 -1.96 -2.95 -14.69
C LEU A 390 -3.24 -2.46 -15.35
N ARG A 391 -3.31 -1.20 -15.81
CA ARG A 391 -4.44 -0.73 -16.65
C ARG A 391 -4.53 -1.53 -17.95
N GLY A 392 -3.39 -1.84 -18.57
CA GLY A 392 -3.32 -2.75 -19.71
C GLY A 392 -3.91 -4.12 -19.39
N LYS A 393 -3.48 -4.73 -18.27
CA LYS A 393 -4.03 -6.01 -17.80
C LYS A 393 -5.54 -5.97 -17.50
N VAL A 394 -6.05 -4.87 -16.95
CA VAL A 394 -7.51 -4.68 -16.74
C VAL A 394 -8.26 -4.58 -18.06
N VAL A 395 -7.71 -3.89 -19.06
CA VAL A 395 -8.30 -3.86 -20.41
C VAL A 395 -8.27 -5.26 -21.01
N ASP A 396 -7.14 -5.96 -20.90
CA ASP A 396 -6.93 -7.30 -21.46
C ASP A 396 -7.87 -8.35 -20.85
N SER A 397 -8.13 -8.30 -19.53
CA SER A 397 -9.09 -9.20 -18.87
C SER A 397 -10.54 -8.99 -19.31
N THR A 398 -10.82 -7.93 -20.07
CA THR A 398 -12.14 -7.64 -20.64
C THR A 398 -12.22 -7.78 -22.16
N ARG A 399 -11.15 -8.25 -22.82
CA ARG A 399 -11.10 -8.37 -24.29
C ARG A 399 -12.06 -9.42 -24.85
N ASP A 400 -12.25 -10.53 -24.14
CA ASP A 400 -13.07 -11.66 -24.59
C ASP A 400 -14.57 -11.47 -24.31
N ARG A 401 -15.00 -10.24 -24.03
CA ARG A 401 -16.42 -9.92 -23.88
C ARG A 401 -17.17 -10.20 -25.18
N SER A 402 -18.26 -10.96 -25.05
CA SER A 402 -19.20 -11.25 -26.14
C SER A 402 -19.81 -9.97 -26.75
N VAL A 403 -20.03 -8.94 -25.93
CA VAL A 403 -20.52 -7.63 -26.37
C VAL A 403 -19.42 -6.58 -26.13
N PRO A 404 -18.86 -5.96 -27.18
CA PRO A 404 -17.86 -4.90 -27.05
C PRO A 404 -18.43 -3.69 -26.31
N THR A 405 -17.64 -3.10 -25.41
CA THR A 405 -18.03 -1.83 -24.77
C THR A 405 -17.97 -0.68 -25.77
N ALA A 406 -18.68 0.42 -25.49
CA ALA A 406 -18.60 1.64 -26.30
C ALA A 406 -17.17 2.17 -26.41
N GLU A 407 -16.37 2.02 -25.36
CA GLU A 407 -14.94 2.36 -25.36
C GLU A 407 -14.14 1.45 -26.31
N MET A 408 -14.34 0.13 -26.26
CA MET A 408 -13.68 -0.81 -27.18
C MET A 408 -14.01 -0.50 -28.64
N LEU A 409 -15.27 -0.22 -28.95
CA LEU A 409 -15.70 0.18 -30.30
C LEU A 409 -15.04 1.49 -30.74
N GLY A 410 -15.02 2.49 -29.84
CA GLY A 410 -14.34 3.77 -30.07
C GLY A 410 -12.84 3.59 -30.35
N MET A 411 -12.15 2.77 -29.56
CA MET A 411 -10.73 2.48 -29.74
C MET A 411 -10.45 1.67 -31.01
N ARG A 412 -11.31 0.70 -31.38
CA ARG A 412 -11.22 -0.02 -32.67
C ARG A 412 -11.41 0.93 -33.85
N ALA A 413 -12.35 1.86 -33.78
CA ALA A 413 -12.56 2.88 -34.81
C ALA A 413 -11.37 3.85 -34.91
N ALA A 414 -10.78 4.25 -33.78
CA ALA A 414 -9.58 5.06 -33.73
C ALA A 414 -8.38 4.32 -34.35
N ALA A 415 -8.17 3.05 -33.98
CA ALA A 415 -7.11 2.21 -34.55
C ALA A 415 -7.26 2.07 -36.07
N TRP A 416 -8.46 1.75 -36.57
CA TRP A 416 -8.75 1.69 -38.00
C TRP A 416 -8.48 3.02 -38.72
N THR A 417 -8.78 4.14 -38.07
CA THR A 417 -8.56 5.49 -38.61
C THR A 417 -7.08 5.84 -38.68
N PHE A 418 -6.30 5.53 -37.64
CA PHE A 418 -4.87 5.84 -37.55
C PHE A 418 -3.98 4.86 -38.34
N ASP A 419 -4.46 3.66 -38.62
CA ASP A 419 -3.77 2.62 -39.39
C ASP A 419 -3.35 3.08 -40.81
N LYS A 420 -4.11 3.99 -41.45
CA LYS A 420 -3.79 4.50 -42.79
C LYS A 420 -3.86 6.03 -42.90
N PRO A 421 -2.83 6.71 -43.46
CA PRO A 421 -2.82 8.16 -43.64
C PRO A 421 -4.05 8.70 -44.42
N GLY A 422 -4.56 7.93 -45.38
CA GLY A 422 -5.74 8.29 -46.18
C GLY A 422 -7.02 8.33 -45.36
N ARG A 423 -7.23 7.36 -44.45
CA ARG A 423 -8.41 7.30 -43.56
C ARG A 423 -8.40 8.47 -42.58
N LEU A 424 -7.27 8.68 -41.92
CA LEU A 424 -7.07 9.84 -41.03
C LEU A 424 -7.34 11.16 -41.76
N SER A 425 -6.82 11.32 -42.99
CA SER A 425 -7.04 12.54 -43.77
C SER A 425 -8.52 12.73 -44.15
N ALA A 426 -9.25 11.65 -44.46
CA ALA A 426 -10.68 11.72 -44.74
C ALA A 426 -11.48 12.13 -43.49
N VAL A 427 -11.21 11.52 -42.34
CA VAL A 427 -11.85 11.86 -41.05
C VAL A 427 -11.57 13.31 -40.67
N GLN A 428 -10.33 13.78 -40.81
CA GLN A 428 -9.97 15.18 -40.54
C GLN A 428 -10.70 16.17 -41.47
N ARG A 429 -10.87 15.83 -42.76
CA ARG A 429 -11.64 16.66 -43.71
C ARG A 429 -13.11 16.73 -43.32
N LEU A 430 -13.71 15.59 -42.97
CA LEU A 430 -15.11 15.52 -42.52
C LEU A 430 -15.31 16.30 -41.21
N ALA A 431 -14.39 16.17 -40.26
CA ALA A 431 -14.42 16.93 -39.01
C ALA A 431 -14.31 18.44 -39.25
N GLY A 432 -13.45 18.88 -40.17
CA GLY A 432 -13.32 20.29 -40.57
C GLY A 432 -14.57 20.83 -41.27
N LEU A 433 -15.23 20.02 -42.12
CA LEU A 433 -16.53 20.37 -42.70
C LEU A 433 -17.62 20.49 -41.63
N GLY A 434 -17.70 19.51 -40.72
CA GLY A 434 -18.63 19.55 -39.59
C GLY A 434 -18.41 20.77 -38.70
N ARG A 435 -17.15 21.19 -38.48
CA ARG A 435 -16.85 22.43 -37.74
C ARG A 435 -17.46 23.65 -38.40
N ARG A 436 -17.41 23.76 -39.73
CA ARG A 436 -17.96 24.91 -40.47
C ARG A 436 -19.48 25.04 -40.30
N MET A 437 -20.16 23.94 -40.01
CA MET A 437 -21.61 23.91 -39.78
C MET A 437 -22.01 24.30 -38.34
N LEU A 438 -21.07 24.32 -37.38
CA LEU A 438 -21.34 24.57 -35.96
C LEU A 438 -21.32 26.07 -35.55
N GLY A 439 -21.18 26.98 -36.52
CA GLY A 439 -21.13 28.43 -36.30
C GLY A 439 -19.78 28.96 -35.79
N GLU A 440 -19.45 30.22 -36.10
CA GLU A 440 -18.13 30.79 -35.79
C GLU A 440 -17.93 31.14 -34.31
N GLN A 441 -19.01 31.41 -33.58
CA GLN A 441 -18.96 31.82 -32.17
C GLN A 441 -18.78 30.66 -31.20
N ARG A 442 -18.95 29.41 -31.65
CA ARG A 442 -18.84 28.23 -30.79
C ARG A 442 -17.36 27.85 -30.63
N THR A 443 -16.88 27.78 -29.40
CA THR A 443 -15.48 27.45 -29.04
C THR A 443 -15.32 26.04 -28.47
N SER A 444 -16.36 25.47 -27.86
CA SER A 444 -16.40 24.09 -27.36
C SER A 444 -17.72 23.40 -27.72
N LEU A 445 -17.74 22.06 -27.65
CA LEU A 445 -18.99 21.30 -27.78
C LEU A 445 -19.92 21.50 -26.57
N GLY A 446 -19.39 21.96 -25.44
CA GLY A 446 -20.10 22.06 -24.16
C GLY A 446 -20.33 20.70 -23.50
N PRO A 447 -21.19 20.64 -22.46
CA PRO A 447 -21.53 19.40 -21.78
C PRO A 447 -22.26 18.45 -22.73
N VAL A 448 -21.74 17.22 -22.88
CA VAL A 448 -22.36 16.17 -23.68
C VAL A 448 -23.33 15.39 -22.78
N PRO A 449 -24.64 15.35 -23.09
CA PRO A 449 -25.64 14.81 -22.17
C PRO A 449 -25.66 13.28 -22.06
N PHE A 450 -25.06 12.55 -23.01
CA PHE A 450 -25.10 11.08 -23.03
C PHE A 450 -23.79 10.45 -23.55
N GLY A 451 -23.66 9.13 -23.35
CA GLY A 451 -22.51 8.35 -23.82
C GLY A 451 -21.24 8.52 -22.98
N ALA A 452 -20.15 7.89 -23.42
CA ALA A 452 -18.86 7.89 -22.71
C ALA A 452 -18.27 9.30 -22.53
N ALA A 453 -18.53 10.19 -23.50
CA ALA A 453 -18.08 11.59 -23.46
C ALA A 453 -18.76 12.41 -22.34
N SER A 454 -19.95 12.01 -21.88
CA SER A 454 -20.66 12.73 -20.80
C SER A 454 -19.87 12.76 -19.49
N LYS A 455 -19.16 11.67 -19.17
CA LYS A 455 -18.34 11.59 -17.95
C LYS A 455 -17.17 12.58 -17.99
N TRP A 456 -16.53 12.74 -19.14
CA TRP A 456 -15.45 13.70 -19.37
C TRP A 456 -15.97 15.14 -19.36
N SER A 457 -17.10 15.38 -20.03
CA SER A 457 -17.65 16.73 -20.18
C SER A 457 -18.26 17.33 -18.91
N ARG A 458 -18.37 16.55 -17.82
CA ARG A 458 -18.77 17.05 -16.50
C ARG A 458 -17.73 17.95 -15.84
N ALA A 459 -16.45 17.79 -16.19
CA ALA A 459 -15.35 18.54 -15.57
C ALA A 459 -14.43 19.21 -16.59
N ARG A 460 -14.61 18.97 -17.90
CA ARG A 460 -13.75 19.49 -18.98
C ARG A 460 -14.58 19.84 -20.21
N ASP A 461 -14.25 20.95 -20.85
CA ASP A 461 -14.80 21.26 -22.16
C ASP A 461 -14.17 20.37 -23.25
N ILE A 462 -14.98 19.89 -24.19
CA ILE A 462 -14.47 19.20 -25.37
C ILE A 462 -14.18 20.26 -26.44
N PRO A 463 -12.90 20.45 -26.85
CA PRO A 463 -12.55 21.42 -27.86
C PRO A 463 -13.17 21.02 -29.20
N LEU A 464 -13.64 22.01 -29.94
CA LEU A 464 -14.13 21.78 -31.28
C LEU A 464 -12.97 21.49 -32.24
N PRO A 465 -13.13 20.55 -33.20
CA PRO A 465 -12.10 20.31 -34.21
C PRO A 465 -11.81 21.60 -35.01
N PRO A 466 -10.58 21.82 -35.47
CA PRO A 466 -10.23 22.99 -36.27
C PRO A 466 -10.92 22.95 -37.65
N LYS A 467 -11.17 24.12 -38.26
CA LYS A 467 -11.84 24.25 -39.58
C LYS A 467 -11.03 23.63 -40.74
N GLU A 468 -9.73 23.47 -40.53
CA GLU A 468 -8.80 22.81 -41.45
C GLU A 468 -7.80 21.99 -40.64
N SER A 469 -7.36 20.86 -41.20
CA SER A 469 -6.27 20.06 -40.63
C SER A 469 -4.91 20.77 -40.80
N PHE A 470 -3.93 20.42 -39.97
CA PHE A 470 -2.55 20.91 -40.13
C PHE A 470 -2.02 20.69 -41.56
N ARG A 471 -2.30 19.53 -42.18
CA ARG A 471 -1.88 19.23 -43.56
C ARG A 471 -2.54 20.16 -44.59
N GLN A 472 -3.84 20.45 -44.43
CA GLN A 472 -4.54 21.39 -45.33
C GLN A 472 -4.00 22.81 -45.18
N TRP A 473 -3.84 23.27 -43.94
CA TRP A 473 -3.21 24.55 -43.65
C TRP A 473 -1.80 24.64 -44.26
N TRP A 474 -0.98 23.60 -44.07
CA TRP A 474 0.37 23.52 -44.59
C TRP A 474 0.41 23.59 -46.12
N HIS A 475 -0.40 22.78 -46.82
CA HIS A 475 -0.48 22.83 -48.29
C HIS A 475 -0.99 24.17 -48.82
N ARG A 476 -1.95 24.79 -48.12
CA ARG A 476 -2.52 26.09 -48.49
C ARG A 476 -1.54 27.24 -48.30
N THR A 477 -0.71 27.19 -47.25
CA THR A 477 0.18 28.31 -46.87
C THR A 477 1.61 28.17 -47.37
N ARG A 478 2.10 26.95 -47.60
CA ARG A 478 3.49 26.69 -48.00
C ARG A 478 3.65 25.99 -49.36
N GLY A 479 2.55 25.67 -50.06
CA GLY A 479 2.58 25.02 -51.37
C GLY A 479 3.05 23.56 -51.33
N LYS A 480 3.04 22.88 -52.49
CA LYS A 480 3.54 21.49 -52.66
C LYS A 480 5.06 21.42 -52.96
N GLY A 481 5.84 22.39 -52.50
CA GLY A 481 7.28 22.49 -52.80
C GLY A 481 8.13 22.32 -51.55
N GLY A 482 8.63 21.11 -51.32
CA GLY A 482 9.51 20.79 -50.19
C GLY A 482 9.74 19.30 -49.98
N ALA A 483 9.87 18.55 -51.08
CA ALA A 483 10.53 17.26 -51.11
C ALA A 483 11.44 17.30 -52.34
N ALA A 484 12.68 17.72 -52.11
CA ALA A 484 13.86 17.18 -52.78
C ALA A 484 14.60 16.38 -51.71
#